data_AF-A0AAW2WPN5-F1
#
_entry.id   AF-A0AAW2WPN5-F1
#
_cell.length_a   1.000
_cell.length_b   1.000
_cell.length_c   1.000
_cell.angle_alpha   90.00
_cell.angle_beta   90.00
_cell.angle_gamma   90.00
#
_symmetry.space_group_name_H-M   'P 1'
#
loop_
_entity.id
_entity.type
_entity.pdbx_description
1 polymer ?
#
loop_
_entity_poly.entity_id
_entity_poly.type
_entity_poly.pdbx_seq_one_letter_code
_entity_poly.pdbx_strand_id
1 'polypeptide(L)'
;MKMLFCSSSFSLQLLLTLVSILHPFPVCSTIQNAAKVVPDKILSSNMDPLELETLFKIMETLSSDQDWRVSYPNPCQPASSWPGIECRYTASDNHFHVTRLDFGTPPNPSCKNSAIFPSQIFHLSHLESIFIFQCFTQAPARISVPADNPFTSSSNS
;
A
#
# COMPACT_ATOMS: atom_id res chain seq x y z
N MET A 1 -52.13 6.63 -6.17
CA MET A 1 -53.22 5.61 -6.25
C MET A 1 -52.66 4.25 -5.82
N LYS A 2 -53.51 3.24 -5.58
CA LYS A 2 -53.16 1.93 -5.00
C LYS A 2 -53.80 0.80 -5.83
N MET A 3 -53.24 -0.41 -6.02
CA MET A 3 -51.86 -0.87 -5.71
C MET A 3 -51.10 -1.18 -7.02
N LEU A 4 -50.69 -2.39 -7.47
CA LEU A 4 -50.83 -3.77 -6.97
C LEU A 4 -49.55 -4.61 -7.23
N PHE A 5 -49.59 -5.90 -6.89
CA PHE A 5 -48.43 -6.80 -6.82
C PHE A 5 -48.31 -7.74 -8.04
N CYS A 6 -47.14 -8.37 -8.20
CA CYS A 6 -47.09 -9.80 -8.48
C CYS A 6 -45.89 -10.44 -7.73
N SER A 7 -46.01 -11.72 -7.35
CA SER A 7 -45.10 -12.38 -6.40
C SER A 7 -44.27 -13.47 -7.07
N SER A 8 -42.97 -13.58 -6.74
CA SER A 8 -42.06 -14.60 -7.32
C SER A 8 -41.11 -15.28 -6.31
N SER A 9 -41.03 -14.80 -5.06
CA SER A 9 -39.92 -15.12 -4.14
C SER A 9 -39.90 -16.54 -3.55
N PHE A 10 -41.02 -17.27 -3.55
CA PHE A 10 -41.11 -18.56 -2.86
C PHE A 10 -40.42 -19.72 -3.58
N SER A 11 -40.54 -19.82 -4.91
CA SER A 11 -39.93 -20.92 -5.68
C SER A 11 -38.40 -20.92 -5.62
N LEU A 12 -37.78 -19.74 -5.54
CA LEU A 12 -36.32 -19.61 -5.54
C LEU A 12 -35.71 -20.07 -4.21
N GLN A 13 -36.36 -19.78 -3.08
CA GLN A 13 -35.86 -20.23 -1.77
C GLN A 13 -36.02 -21.74 -1.59
N LEU A 14 -37.13 -22.34 -2.07
CA LEU A 14 -37.30 -23.79 -2.02
C LEU A 14 -36.21 -24.52 -2.82
N LEU A 15 -35.88 -24.01 -4.01
CA LEU A 15 -34.82 -24.58 -4.85
C LEU A 15 -33.44 -24.55 -4.16
N LEU A 16 -33.10 -23.45 -3.48
CA LEU A 16 -31.87 -23.33 -2.69
C LEU A 16 -31.78 -24.38 -1.57
N THR A 17 -32.89 -24.65 -0.87
CA THR A 17 -32.88 -25.63 0.24
C THR A 17 -32.64 -27.07 -0.21
N LEU A 18 -33.07 -27.48 -1.41
CA LEU A 18 -32.83 -28.84 -1.91
C LEU A 18 -31.34 -29.10 -2.25
N VAL A 19 -30.63 -28.10 -2.77
CA VAL A 19 -29.22 -28.25 -3.19
C VAL A 19 -28.30 -28.56 -1.99
N SER A 20 -28.64 -28.04 -0.81
CA SER A 20 -27.92 -28.29 0.45
C SER A 20 -28.07 -29.72 0.99
N ILE A 21 -29.05 -30.50 0.53
CA ILE A 21 -29.33 -31.86 1.04
C ILE A 21 -28.59 -32.93 0.24
N LEU A 22 -28.28 -32.65 -1.04
CA LEU A 22 -27.69 -33.62 -1.98
C LEU A 22 -26.15 -33.66 -1.99
N HIS A 23 -25.49 -32.78 -1.24
CA HIS A 23 -24.02 -32.76 -1.12
C HIS A 23 -23.61 -33.23 0.28
N PRO A 24 -23.00 -34.43 0.44
CA PRO A 24 -22.36 -34.80 1.68
C PRO A 24 -21.13 -33.91 1.89
N PHE A 25 -21.26 -32.92 2.77
CA PHE A 25 -20.13 -32.07 3.16
C PHE A 25 -18.98 -32.97 3.66
N PRO A 26 -17.78 -32.92 3.06
CA PRO A 26 -16.66 -33.72 3.53
C PRO A 26 -16.27 -33.21 4.92
N VAL A 27 -16.49 -34.04 5.94
CA VAL A 27 -16.14 -33.74 7.34
C VAL A 27 -14.61 -33.65 7.43
N CYS A 28 -14.10 -32.42 7.28
CA CYS A 28 -12.67 -32.14 7.31
C CYS A 28 -12.14 -32.36 8.73
N SER A 29 -11.68 -33.58 8.99
CA SER A 29 -11.18 -34.01 10.28
C SER A 29 -9.99 -33.14 10.68
N THR A 30 -10.12 -32.42 11.79
CA THR A 30 -9.13 -31.43 12.22
C THR A 30 -7.88 -32.13 12.76
N ILE A 31 -6.96 -32.52 11.87
CA ILE A 31 -5.62 -32.97 12.26
C ILE A 31 -4.93 -31.77 12.92
N GLN A 32 -4.82 -31.81 14.24
CA GLN A 32 -4.04 -30.87 15.03
C GLN A 32 -2.54 -31.13 14.79
N ASN A 33 -2.07 -30.79 13.59
CA ASN A 33 -0.66 -30.53 13.37
C ASN A 33 -0.28 -29.42 14.35
N ALA A 34 0.63 -29.72 15.28
CA ALA A 34 1.10 -28.75 16.26
C ALA A 34 1.74 -27.58 15.51
N ALA A 35 1.01 -26.47 15.38
CA ALA A 35 1.54 -25.23 14.84
C ALA A 35 2.74 -24.86 15.70
N LYS A 36 3.93 -25.02 15.15
CA LYS A 36 5.18 -24.61 15.80
C LYS A 36 5.06 -23.12 16.04
N VAL A 37 4.79 -22.73 17.28
CA VAL A 37 4.70 -21.33 17.69
C VAL A 37 6.07 -20.71 17.48
N VAL A 38 6.26 -20.13 16.29
CA VAL A 38 7.26 -19.09 16.07
C VAL A 38 6.90 -18.01 17.08
N PRO A 39 7.78 -17.66 18.03
CA PRO A 39 7.45 -16.68 19.04
C PRO A 39 7.04 -15.37 18.37
N ASP A 40 6.11 -14.63 18.99
CA ASP A 40 5.83 -13.23 18.68
C ASP A 40 7.03 -12.34 19.05
N LYS A 41 8.18 -12.58 18.42
CA LYS A 41 9.34 -11.70 18.41
C LYS A 41 9.04 -10.52 17.49
N ILE A 42 8.09 -9.71 17.93
CA ILE A 42 7.84 -8.31 17.56
C ILE A 42 8.31 -8.00 16.14
N LEU A 43 7.44 -8.22 15.16
CA LEU A 43 7.55 -7.49 13.90
C LEU A 43 7.18 -6.03 14.18
N SER A 44 8.10 -5.30 14.80
CA SER A 44 8.17 -3.85 14.64
C SER A 44 8.28 -3.56 13.14
N SER A 45 7.79 -2.40 12.69
CA SER A 45 7.98 -2.00 11.30
C SER A 45 9.46 -1.79 11.06
N ASN A 46 10.12 -2.83 10.55
CA ASN A 46 11.53 -2.80 10.22
C ASN A 46 11.67 -2.10 8.86
N MET A 47 11.20 -0.87 8.76
CA MET A 47 11.67 0.07 7.75
C MET A 47 12.91 0.74 8.32
N ASP A 48 13.85 1.14 7.46
CA ASP A 48 14.91 2.02 7.93
C ASP A 48 14.30 3.35 8.43
N PRO A 49 14.71 3.89 9.59
CA PRO A 49 14.11 5.12 10.14
C PRO A 49 14.31 6.37 9.27
N LEU A 50 15.39 6.45 8.48
CA LEU A 50 15.61 7.55 7.53
C LEU A 50 14.73 7.38 6.28
N GLU A 51 14.52 6.14 5.81
CA GLU A 51 13.55 5.87 4.73
C GLU A 51 12.11 6.21 5.17
N LEU A 52 11.71 5.80 6.37
CA LEU A 52 10.39 6.12 6.95
C LEU A 52 10.19 7.64 7.12
N GLU A 53 11.20 8.35 7.62
CA GLU A 53 11.17 9.81 7.74
C GLU A 53 11.16 10.53 6.38
N THR A 54 11.82 9.95 5.37
CA THR A 54 11.81 10.43 3.98
C THR A 54 10.43 10.24 3.35
N LEU A 55 9.81 9.08 3.56
CA LEU A 55 8.44 8.78 3.12
C LEU A 55 7.43 9.77 3.72
N PHE A 56 7.45 10.02 5.04
CA PHE A 56 6.54 10.98 5.64
C PHE A 56 6.73 12.40 5.09
N LYS A 57 7.97 12.85 4.86
CA LYS A 57 8.23 14.14 4.19
C LYS A 57 7.67 14.20 2.76
N ILE A 58 7.70 13.09 2.01
CA ILE A 58 7.09 13.00 0.67
C ILE A 58 5.56 13.11 0.77
N MET A 59 4.94 12.37 1.70
CA MET A 59 3.49 12.42 1.95
C MET A 59 3.04 13.83 2.37
N GLU A 60 3.75 14.46 3.32
CA GLU A 60 3.53 15.85 3.75
C GLU A 60 3.72 16.87 2.62
N THR A 61 4.57 16.58 1.63
CA THR A 61 4.84 17.46 0.49
C THR A 61 3.77 17.37 -0.61
N LEU A 62 3.20 16.18 -0.84
CA LEU A 62 2.22 15.94 -1.89
C LEU A 62 0.76 16.02 -1.42
N SER A 63 0.44 15.52 -0.23
CA SER A 63 -0.94 15.37 0.26
C SER A 63 -1.19 16.17 1.54
N SER A 64 -2.47 16.39 1.85
CA SER A 64 -2.92 16.92 3.14
C SER A 64 -4.26 16.30 3.58
N ASP A 65 -4.54 15.06 3.17
CA ASP A 65 -5.82 14.38 3.45
C ASP A 65 -6.00 14.10 4.95
N GLN A 66 -4.90 13.78 5.63
CA GLN A 66 -4.83 13.43 7.05
C GLN A 66 -3.40 13.59 7.61
N ASP A 67 -3.25 13.49 8.93
CA ASP A 67 -1.92 13.30 9.54
C ASP A 67 -1.44 11.88 9.26
N TRP A 68 -0.52 11.75 8.30
CA TRP A 68 0.03 10.47 7.86
C TRP A 68 0.81 9.73 8.95
N ARG A 69 1.48 10.45 9.86
CA ARG A 69 2.31 9.86 10.93
C ARG A 69 1.45 9.26 12.04
N VAL A 70 0.37 9.95 12.39
CA VAL A 70 -0.61 9.47 13.39
C VAL A 70 -1.50 8.38 12.81
N SER A 71 -1.92 8.51 11.55
CA SER A 71 -2.86 7.55 10.92
C SER A 71 -2.20 6.24 10.50
N TYR A 72 -0.96 6.30 10.02
CA TYR A 72 -0.25 5.19 9.41
C TYR A 72 1.21 5.13 9.88
N PRO A 73 1.47 4.95 11.19
CA PRO A 73 2.81 4.98 11.77
C PRO A 73 3.76 3.88 11.26
N ASN A 74 3.23 2.81 10.66
CA ASN A 74 3.97 1.64 10.19
C ASN A 74 3.59 1.29 8.73
N PRO A 75 3.92 2.13 7.74
CA PRO A 75 3.25 2.14 6.43
C PRO A 75 3.48 0.90 5.55
N CYS A 76 4.56 0.15 5.77
CA CYS A 76 4.80 -1.14 5.12
C CYS A 76 4.20 -2.35 5.86
N GLN A 77 3.45 -2.15 6.95
CA GLN A 77 2.74 -3.23 7.65
C GLN A 77 1.28 -3.37 7.16
N PRO A 78 0.76 -4.60 6.95
CA PRO A 78 -0.60 -4.82 6.41
C PRO A 78 -1.74 -4.13 7.16
N ALA A 79 -1.59 -3.91 8.47
CA ALA A 79 -2.60 -3.25 9.32
C ALA A 79 -2.46 -1.71 9.40
N SER A 80 -1.41 -1.14 8.80
CA SER A 80 -1.07 0.29 8.88
C SER A 80 -0.63 0.85 7.52
N SER A 81 -1.00 0.20 6.41
CA SER A 81 -0.69 0.63 5.05
C SER A 81 -1.85 1.43 4.42
N TRP A 82 -1.54 2.31 3.46
CA TRP A 82 -2.53 3.15 2.77
C TRP A 82 -2.70 2.74 1.29
N PRO A 83 -3.83 3.09 0.63
CA PRO A 83 -3.99 2.81 -0.80
C PRO A 83 -2.89 3.49 -1.63
N GLY A 84 -2.25 2.75 -2.54
CA GLY A 84 -1.23 3.31 -3.42
C GLY A 84 0.21 3.31 -2.90
N ILE A 85 0.51 2.65 -1.78
CA ILE A 85 1.89 2.23 -1.47
C ILE A 85 2.08 0.75 -1.76
N GLU A 86 3.24 0.38 -2.32
CA GLU A 86 3.73 -1.01 -2.28
C GLU A 86 5.08 -1.02 -1.57
N CYS A 87 5.28 -1.99 -0.69
CA CYS A 87 6.56 -2.27 -0.06
C CYS A 87 7.01 -3.71 -0.30
N ARG A 88 8.33 -3.94 -0.30
CA ARG A 88 8.92 -5.28 -0.38
C ARG A 88 9.98 -5.46 0.71
N TYR A 89 10.16 -6.71 1.12
CA TYR A 89 11.15 -7.10 2.13
C TYR A 89 12.49 -7.44 1.47
N THR A 90 13.57 -6.81 1.94
CA THR A 90 14.94 -7.07 1.52
C THR A 90 15.63 -7.98 2.57
N ALA A 91 16.18 -9.10 2.12
CA ALA A 91 16.78 -10.08 3.02
C ALA A 91 18.23 -9.77 3.45
N SER A 92 18.92 -8.83 2.78
CA SER A 92 20.32 -8.47 3.09
C SER A 92 20.46 -7.59 4.35
N ASP A 93 19.53 -6.67 4.54
CA ASP A 93 19.45 -5.75 5.68
C ASP A 93 18.29 -6.11 6.63
N ASN A 94 17.34 -6.94 6.18
CA ASN A 94 16.12 -7.38 6.86
C ASN A 94 15.02 -6.30 6.96
N HIS A 95 15.03 -5.29 6.09
CA HIS A 95 14.06 -4.20 6.11
C HIS A 95 12.94 -4.35 5.07
N PHE A 96 11.82 -3.68 5.32
CA PHE A 96 10.81 -3.36 4.32
C PHE A 96 11.13 -1.99 3.72
N HIS A 97 11.04 -1.90 2.39
CA HIS A 97 11.28 -0.66 1.66
C HIS A 97 10.12 -0.35 0.71
N VAL A 98 9.93 0.94 0.43
CA VAL A 98 8.92 1.46 -0.49
C VAL A 98 9.36 1.21 -1.93
N THR A 99 8.66 0.33 -2.64
CA THR A 99 8.92 0.05 -4.07
C THR A 99 8.00 0.82 -5.01
N ARG A 100 6.85 1.31 -4.52
CA ARG A 100 5.89 2.11 -5.29
C ARG A 100 5.16 3.14 -4.46
N LEU A 101 4.89 4.30 -5.07
CA LEU A 101 3.97 5.32 -4.56
C LEU A 101 3.03 5.85 -5.65
N ASP A 102 1.72 5.91 -5.38
CA ASP A 102 0.70 6.50 -6.26
C ASP A 102 -0.01 7.68 -5.58
N PHE A 103 -0.27 8.75 -6.33
CA PHE A 103 -0.91 9.97 -5.86
C PHE A 103 -1.91 10.57 -6.88
N GLY A 104 -2.97 11.18 -6.37
CA GLY A 104 -3.85 12.09 -7.11
C GLY A 104 -5.07 11.46 -7.80
N THR A 105 -5.17 10.13 -7.85
CA THR A 105 -6.34 9.40 -8.37
C THR A 105 -6.91 8.49 -7.28
N PRO A 106 -8.17 8.66 -6.85
CA PRO A 106 -8.80 7.77 -5.89
C PRO A 106 -8.74 6.28 -6.32
N PRO A 107 -8.47 5.34 -5.41
CA PRO A 107 -8.48 5.48 -3.95
C PRO A 107 -7.17 6.03 -3.34
N ASN A 108 -6.16 6.35 -4.14
CA ASN A 108 -4.85 6.77 -3.68
C ASN A 108 -4.88 8.21 -3.11
N PRO A 109 -3.94 8.58 -2.20
CA PRO A 109 -3.85 9.89 -1.56
C PRO A 109 -4.05 11.07 -2.53
N SER A 110 -4.96 11.97 -2.17
CA SER A 110 -5.22 13.18 -2.94
C SER A 110 -4.07 14.17 -2.80
N CYS A 111 -3.89 15.02 -3.81
CA CYS A 111 -2.83 16.01 -3.80
C CYS A 111 -3.34 17.38 -3.35
N LYS A 112 -2.62 17.99 -2.40
CA LYS A 112 -2.97 19.31 -1.87
C LYS A 112 -2.69 20.41 -2.91
N ASN A 113 -3.45 21.50 -2.84
CA ASN A 113 -3.30 22.64 -3.76
C ASN A 113 -1.87 23.25 -3.81
N SER A 114 -1.07 23.08 -2.75
CA SER A 114 0.31 23.56 -2.66
C SER A 114 1.36 22.45 -2.88
N ALA A 115 1.00 21.35 -3.54
CA ALA A 115 1.91 20.25 -3.82
C ALA A 115 3.03 20.68 -4.79
N ILE A 116 4.25 20.24 -4.50
CA ILE A 116 5.44 20.40 -5.35
C ILE A 116 6.11 19.05 -5.53
N PHE A 117 6.96 18.90 -6.54
CA PHE A 117 7.71 17.66 -6.72
C PHE A 117 8.69 17.45 -5.55
N PRO A 118 8.59 16.36 -4.78
CA PRO A 118 9.46 16.12 -3.63
C PRO A 118 10.80 15.57 -4.11
N SER A 119 11.86 16.38 -4.10
CA SER A 119 13.21 15.91 -4.48
C SER A 119 13.75 14.81 -3.57
N GLN A 120 13.18 14.66 -2.36
CA GLN A 120 13.44 13.57 -1.44
C GLN A 120 13.11 12.18 -2.02
N ILE A 121 12.32 12.11 -3.10
CA ILE A 121 12.01 10.86 -3.80
C ILE A 121 13.26 10.10 -4.24
N PHE A 122 14.34 10.82 -4.59
CA PHE A 122 15.62 10.24 -5.00
C PHE A 122 16.44 9.66 -3.83
N HIS A 123 15.97 9.79 -2.59
CA HIS A 123 16.57 9.15 -1.41
C HIS A 123 15.91 7.80 -1.07
N LEU A 124 14.78 7.44 -1.70
CA LEU A 124 14.16 6.11 -1.55
C LEU A 124 14.87 5.11 -2.48
N SER A 125 16.00 4.55 -2.04
CA SER A 125 16.91 3.75 -2.89
C SER A 125 16.31 2.46 -3.49
N HIS A 126 15.15 2.00 -2.98
CA HIS A 126 14.44 0.82 -3.46
C HIS A 126 13.16 1.16 -4.28
N LEU A 127 12.90 2.44 -4.53
CA LEU A 127 11.70 2.88 -5.25
C LEU A 127 11.81 2.57 -6.75
N GLU A 128 11.03 1.60 -7.21
CA GLU A 128 10.99 1.19 -8.61
C GLU A 128 10.04 2.05 -9.46
N SER A 129 9.01 2.64 -8.84
CA SER A 129 8.00 3.42 -9.56
C SER A 129 7.31 4.48 -8.70
N ILE A 130 6.90 5.59 -9.33
CA ILE A 130 6.02 6.58 -8.71
C ILE A 130 5.07 7.16 -9.76
N PHE A 131 3.79 7.27 -9.39
CA PHE A 131 2.71 7.77 -10.24
C PHE A 131 2.09 9.01 -9.59
N ILE A 132 2.32 10.19 -10.19
CA ILE A 132 1.81 11.48 -9.67
C ILE A 132 0.82 12.08 -10.68
N PHE A 133 -0.48 12.07 -10.36
CA PHE A 133 -1.53 12.54 -11.27
C PHE A 133 -2.16 13.86 -10.79
N GLN A 134 -2.21 14.87 -11.68
CA GLN A 134 -2.85 16.19 -11.44
C GLN A 134 -2.39 16.98 -10.18
N CYS A 135 -1.27 16.61 -9.54
CA CYS A 135 -0.81 17.26 -8.30
C CYS A 135 -0.22 18.67 -8.50
N PHE A 136 0.37 18.96 -9.67
CA PHE A 136 1.16 20.18 -9.91
C PHE A 136 0.40 21.18 -10.78
N THR A 137 -0.79 21.58 -10.35
CA THR A 137 -1.73 22.40 -11.12
C THR A 137 -1.56 23.92 -10.93
N GLN A 138 -1.12 24.35 -9.73
CA GLN A 138 -1.00 25.79 -9.41
C GLN A 138 0.34 26.40 -9.84
N ALA A 139 1.39 25.59 -10.04
CA ALA A 139 2.72 26.05 -10.46
C ALA A 139 3.48 24.93 -11.19
N PRO A 140 4.37 25.26 -12.15
CA PRO A 140 5.19 24.25 -12.84
C PRO A 140 6.08 23.47 -11.86
N ALA A 141 5.98 22.14 -11.91
CA ALA A 141 6.88 21.25 -11.16
C ALA A 141 8.33 21.45 -11.62
N ARG A 142 9.24 21.61 -10.66
CA ARG A 142 10.69 21.67 -10.91
C ARG A 142 11.32 20.38 -10.40
N ILE A 143 11.77 19.54 -11.32
CA ILE A 143 12.49 18.31 -11.01
C ILE A 143 13.98 18.63 -11.03
N SER A 144 14.70 18.24 -9.98
CA SER A 144 16.16 18.33 -9.92
C SER A 144 16.67 16.98 -9.43
N VAL A 145 17.20 16.21 -10.37
CA VAL A 145 17.84 14.92 -10.09
C VAL A 145 19.21 15.20 -9.43
N PRO A 146 19.64 14.44 -8.41
CA PRO A 146 21.01 14.48 -7.93
C PRO A 146 22.02 14.33 -9.07
N ALA A 147 23.17 15.00 -8.95
CA ALA A 147 24.26 14.85 -9.91
C ALA A 147 25.02 13.55 -9.62
N ASP A 148 24.46 12.41 -10.04
CA ASP A 148 25.22 11.17 -10.17
C ASP A 148 26.45 11.44 -11.03
N ASN A 149 27.61 10.96 -10.60
CA ASN A 149 28.87 11.19 -11.29
C ASN A 149 29.58 9.84 -11.56
N PRO A 150 29.05 8.97 -12.44
CA PRO A 150 29.50 7.58 -12.57
C PRO A 150 30.87 7.44 -13.24
N PHE A 151 31.40 8.52 -13.84
CA PHE A 151 32.55 8.52 -14.72
C PHE A 151 33.78 9.21 -14.11
N THR A 152 34.13 8.84 -12.87
CA THR A 152 35.48 9.02 -12.32
C THR A 152 36.12 7.69 -11.95
N SER A 153 35.99 6.70 -12.84
CA SER A 153 36.85 5.51 -12.84
C SER A 153 38.30 5.94 -13.14
N SER A 154 39.14 5.95 -12.10
CA SER A 154 40.50 6.46 -12.17
C SER A 154 41.40 5.59 -13.05
N SER A 155 41.65 6.01 -14.29
CA SER A 155 42.62 5.40 -15.19
C SER A 155 44.06 5.73 -14.78
N ASN A 156 44.58 5.01 -13.77
CA ASN A 156 45.96 5.10 -13.29
C ASN A 156 46.49 3.70 -12.91
N SER A 157 46.93 2.94 -13.92
CA SER A 157 47.80 1.75 -13.84
C SER A 157 48.34 1.45 -15.23
#